data_AF-A0A918FIM3-F1
#
_entry.id   AF-A0A918FIM3-F1
#
_cell.length_a   1.000
_cell.length_b   1.000
_cell.length_c   1.000
_cell.angle_alpha   90.00
_cell.angle_beta   90.00
_cell.angle_gamma   90.00
#
_symmetry.space_group_name_H-M   'P 1'
#
loop_
_entity.id
_entity.type
_entity.pdbx_description
1 polymer ?
#
loop_
_entity_poly.entity_id
_entity_poly.type
_entity_poly.pdbx_seq_one_letter_code
_entity_poly.pdbx_strand_id
1 'polypeptide(L)'
;MQKSFEKEIALERLRIDEAIELLDFEAYFKLIGEKYNLDTNYIGDRLISEGFILHDGGKYSVTNYGAILFAKNLSNFPKISRKKIRIITYRDTGKFETLKERELDKGYAAGFIDIINYVSDQLPRNEQIGRAARIDVSIYPELSLRN
;
A
#
# COMPACT_ATOMS: atom_id res chain seq x y z
N MET A 1 15.31 -13.30 -20.96
CA MET A 1 14.03 -13.30 -20.24
C MET A 1 14.07 -12.15 -19.25
N GLN A 2 13.26 -11.10 -19.45
CA GLN A 2 13.25 -9.93 -18.57
C GLN A 2 12.65 -10.35 -17.22
N LYS A 3 13.38 -10.15 -16.11
CA LYS A 3 12.82 -10.39 -14.77
C LYS A 3 11.69 -9.38 -14.54
N SER A 4 10.54 -9.86 -14.04
CA SER A 4 9.40 -9.01 -13.65
C SER A 4 9.83 -8.10 -12.52
N PHE A 5 9.55 -6.80 -12.63
CA PHE A 5 9.92 -5.77 -11.65
C PHE A 5 9.45 -6.14 -10.23
N GLU A 6 8.26 -6.73 -10.12
CA GLU A 6 7.61 -7.16 -8.88
C GLU A 6 8.42 -8.20 -8.11
N LYS A 7 9.10 -9.10 -8.83
CA LYS A 7 9.88 -10.22 -8.27
C LYS A 7 11.30 -9.81 -7.89
N GLU A 8 11.71 -8.58 -8.21
CA GLU A 8 13.01 -8.08 -7.79
C GLU A 8 13.03 -7.74 -6.30
N ILE A 9 14.23 -7.69 -5.73
CA ILE A 9 14.44 -7.43 -4.31
C ILE A 9 14.52 -5.93 -4.04
N ALA A 10 13.63 -5.43 -3.18
CA ALA A 10 13.61 -4.05 -2.71
C ALA A 10 14.66 -3.80 -1.63
N LEU A 11 14.79 -4.74 -0.68
CA LEU A 11 15.77 -4.73 0.41
C LEU A 11 16.14 -6.16 0.82
N GLU A 12 17.41 -6.41 1.12
CA GLU A 12 17.96 -7.75 1.32
C GLU A 12 18.76 -7.88 2.63
N ARG A 13 19.13 -9.12 2.98
CA ARG A 13 19.99 -9.50 4.11
C ARG A 13 19.40 -9.19 5.50
N LEU A 14 18.07 -9.23 5.59
CA LEU A 14 17.32 -8.96 6.81
C LEU A 14 17.17 -10.23 7.66
N ARG A 15 16.92 -10.04 8.95
CA ARG A 15 16.23 -11.04 9.78
C ARG A 15 14.71 -10.98 9.52
N ILE A 16 13.98 -12.01 9.94
CA ILE A 16 12.53 -12.09 9.69
C ILE A 16 11.76 -11.00 10.44
N ASP A 17 12.13 -10.71 11.68
CA ASP A 17 11.59 -9.61 12.50
C ASP A 17 11.75 -8.27 11.77
N GLU A 18 12.95 -7.99 11.25
CA GLU A 18 13.22 -6.75 10.51
C GLU A 18 12.39 -6.65 9.23
N ALA A 19 12.25 -7.76 8.48
CA ALA A 19 11.46 -7.78 7.26
C ALA A 19 9.96 -7.58 7.53
N ILE A 20 9.43 -8.19 8.59
CA ILE A 20 8.05 -7.99 9.05
C ILE A 20 7.84 -6.54 9.51
N GLU A 21 8.77 -5.97 10.27
CA GLU A 21 8.64 -4.62 10.80
C GLU A 21 8.54 -3.55 9.71
N LEU A 22 9.19 -3.76 8.56
CA LEU A 22 9.13 -2.87 7.40
C LEU A 22 7.78 -2.89 6.68
N LEU A 23 6.97 -3.94 6.87
CA LEU A 23 5.69 -4.14 6.20
C LEU A 23 4.51 -3.97 7.16
N ASP A 24 3.46 -3.31 6.69
CA ASP A 24 2.17 -3.18 7.35
C ASP A 24 1.34 -4.45 7.12
N PHE A 25 1.72 -5.51 7.84
CA PHE A 25 1.02 -6.80 7.77
C PHE A 25 -0.42 -6.71 8.30
N GLU A 26 -0.69 -5.77 9.21
CA GLU A 26 -2.05 -5.54 9.73
C GLU A 26 -2.96 -5.03 8.62
N ALA A 27 -2.48 -4.09 7.80
CA ALA A 27 -3.19 -3.64 6.62
C ALA A 27 -3.45 -4.81 5.66
N TYR A 28 -2.48 -5.70 5.43
CA TYR A 28 -2.69 -6.90 4.62
C TYR A 28 -3.83 -7.77 5.16
N PHE A 29 -3.77 -8.18 6.44
CA PHE A 29 -4.81 -9.04 7.05
C PHE A 29 -6.19 -8.37 7.03
N LYS A 30 -6.23 -7.06 7.29
CA LYS A 30 -7.47 -6.27 7.19
C LYS A 30 -8.05 -6.27 5.77
N LEU A 31 -7.21 -6.18 4.74
CA LEU A 31 -7.66 -6.19 3.34
C LEU A 31 -8.22 -7.55 2.91
N ILE A 32 -7.59 -8.64 3.33
CA ILE A 32 -8.08 -9.99 3.01
C ILE A 32 -9.23 -10.45 3.92
N GLY A 33 -9.49 -9.74 5.02
CA GLY A 33 -10.58 -10.05 5.96
C GLY A 33 -10.29 -11.22 6.89
N GLU A 34 -9.01 -11.59 7.09
CA GLU A 34 -8.61 -12.70 7.94
C GLU A 34 -8.09 -12.20 9.30
N LYS A 35 -8.31 -12.99 10.35
CA LYS A 35 -7.67 -12.76 11.65
C LYS A 35 -6.23 -13.26 11.60
N TYR A 36 -5.38 -12.63 12.40
CA TYR A 36 -4.00 -13.06 12.62
C TYR A 36 -3.72 -13.20 14.12
N ASN A 37 -2.65 -13.91 14.44
CA ASN A 37 -2.03 -13.86 15.76
C ASN A 37 -0.69 -13.12 15.64
N LEU A 38 -0.16 -12.67 16.78
CA LEU A 38 1.08 -11.87 16.84
C LEU A 38 2.35 -12.75 16.89
N ASP A 39 2.25 -14.03 16.53
CA ASP A 39 3.44 -14.88 16.44
C ASP A 39 4.26 -14.52 15.20
N THR A 40 5.55 -14.27 15.40
CA THR A 40 6.47 -13.86 14.33
C THR A 40 6.58 -14.91 13.23
N ASN A 41 6.52 -16.21 13.57
CA ASN A 41 6.59 -17.26 12.55
C ASN A 41 5.29 -17.30 11.75
N TYR A 42 4.13 -17.20 12.41
CA TYR A 42 2.83 -17.14 11.72
C TYR A 42 2.78 -15.98 10.70
N ILE A 43 3.15 -14.77 11.13
CA ILE A 43 3.16 -13.60 10.25
C ILE A 43 4.20 -13.78 9.14
N GLY A 44 5.41 -14.19 9.50
CA GLY A 44 6.50 -14.41 8.56
C GLY A 44 6.16 -15.41 7.47
N ASP A 45 5.65 -16.59 7.85
CA ASP A 45 5.24 -17.65 6.93
C ASP A 45 4.16 -17.16 5.96
N ARG A 46 3.21 -16.35 6.46
CA ARG A 46 2.17 -15.77 5.59
C ARG A 46 2.73 -14.75 4.60
N LEU A 47 3.60 -13.85 5.04
CA LEU A 47 4.21 -12.86 4.15
C LEU A 47 5.16 -13.51 3.12
N ILE A 48 5.76 -14.65 3.48
CA ILE A 48 6.55 -15.47 2.55
C ILE A 48 5.65 -16.18 1.54
N SER A 49 4.53 -16.78 1.96
CA SER A 49 3.62 -17.47 1.04
C SER A 49 3.00 -16.53 0.01
N GLU A 50 2.78 -15.27 0.38
CA GLU A 50 2.29 -14.22 -0.54
C GLU A 50 3.39 -13.64 -1.44
N GLY A 51 4.66 -13.99 -1.20
CA GLY A 51 5.79 -13.47 -1.96
C GLY A 51 6.16 -12.01 -1.66
N PHE A 52 5.68 -11.46 -0.53
CA PHE A 52 6.13 -10.15 -0.05
C PHE A 52 7.54 -10.21 0.52
N ILE A 53 7.85 -11.34 1.17
CA ILE A 53 9.17 -11.67 1.71
C ILE A 53 9.68 -12.94 1.01
N LEU A 54 10.97 -13.00 0.73
CA LEU A 54 11.66 -14.18 0.25
C LEU A 54 12.66 -14.63 1.31
N HIS A 55 12.78 -15.95 1.47
CA HIS A 55 13.78 -16.57 2.30
C HIS A 55 14.82 -17.27 1.41
N ASP A 56 16.09 -16.89 1.57
CA ASP A 56 17.21 -17.50 0.86
C ASP A 56 18.44 -17.57 1.78
N GLY A 57 19.03 -18.76 1.89
CA GLY A 57 20.27 -18.98 2.65
C GLY A 57 20.25 -18.51 4.12
N GLY A 58 19.10 -18.59 4.80
CA GLY A 58 18.96 -18.14 6.20
C GLY A 58 18.80 -16.63 6.37
N LYS A 59 18.62 -15.89 5.27
CA LYS A 59 18.34 -14.46 5.24
C LYS A 59 17.01 -14.18 4.57
N TYR A 60 16.42 -13.05 4.93
CA TYR A 60 15.16 -12.58 4.38
C TYR A 60 15.36 -11.35 3.51
N SER A 61 14.53 -11.23 2.50
CA SER A 61 14.51 -10.10 1.58
C SER A 61 13.08 -9.68 1.30
N VAL A 62 12.81 -8.38 1.25
CA VAL A 62 11.51 -7.86 0.86
C VAL A 62 11.49 -7.65 -0.66
N THR A 63 10.44 -8.12 -1.32
CA THR A 63 10.26 -7.92 -2.77
C THR A 63 9.77 -6.51 -3.08
N ASN A 64 9.98 -6.06 -4.32
CA ASN A 64 9.37 -4.81 -4.80
C ASN A 64 7.84 -4.86 -4.67
N TYR A 65 7.24 -6.03 -4.91
CA TYR A 65 5.81 -6.26 -4.71
C TYR A 65 5.35 -6.01 -3.27
N GLY A 66 5.99 -6.68 -2.29
CA GLY A 66 5.66 -6.51 -0.88
C GLY A 66 5.85 -5.07 -0.41
N ALA A 67 6.96 -4.44 -0.79
CA ALA A 67 7.25 -3.08 -0.37
C ALA A 67 6.31 -2.05 -1.04
N ILE A 68 5.98 -2.18 -2.33
CA ILE A 68 5.04 -1.25 -2.98
C ILE A 68 3.65 -1.33 -2.39
N LEU A 69 3.17 -2.52 -2.05
CA LEU A 69 1.82 -2.66 -1.49
C LEU A 69 1.76 -2.29 -0.01
N PHE A 70 2.73 -2.77 0.77
CA PHE A 70 2.60 -2.80 2.22
C PHE A 70 3.75 -2.15 2.99
N ALA A 71 4.70 -1.43 2.36
CA ALA A 71 5.70 -0.71 3.14
C ALA A 71 5.06 0.24 4.17
N LYS A 72 5.49 0.17 5.43
CA LYS A 72 5.14 1.20 6.42
C LYS A 72 5.72 2.56 6.05
N ASN A 73 6.91 2.53 5.45
CA ASN A 73 7.58 3.70 4.88
C ASN A 73 8.32 3.32 3.59
N LEU A 74 7.92 3.89 2.44
CA LEU A 74 8.56 3.61 1.15
C LEU A 74 10.00 4.13 1.07
N SER A 75 10.35 5.17 1.83
CA SER A 75 11.72 5.67 1.95
C SER A 75 12.69 4.66 2.56
N ASN A 76 12.21 3.65 3.31
CA ASN A 76 13.08 2.59 3.82
C ASN A 76 13.60 1.66 2.72
N PHE A 77 13.06 1.77 1.49
CA PHE A 77 13.44 0.94 0.35
C PHE A 77 14.09 1.80 -0.75
N PRO A 78 15.43 1.93 -0.78
CA PRO A 78 16.13 2.85 -1.68
C PRO A 78 15.73 2.68 -3.16
N LYS A 79 15.58 1.43 -3.62
CA LYS A 79 15.24 1.09 -5.01
C LYS A 79 13.84 1.55 -5.45
N ILE A 80 12.90 1.72 -4.52
CA ILE A 80 11.51 2.10 -4.82
C ILE A 80 11.07 3.39 -4.11
N SER A 81 11.94 4.03 -3.35
CA SER A 81 11.70 5.27 -2.60
C SER A 81 11.06 6.40 -3.42
N ARG A 82 11.30 6.42 -4.74
CA ARG A 82 10.73 7.40 -5.68
C ARG A 82 9.32 7.07 -6.17
N LYS A 83 8.78 5.90 -5.82
CA LYS A 83 7.44 5.43 -6.21
C LYS A 83 6.37 5.83 -5.20
N LYS A 84 6.59 6.87 -4.40
CA LYS A 84 5.57 7.40 -3.47
C LYS A 84 4.36 7.94 -4.23
N ILE A 85 3.20 7.88 -3.59
CA ILE A 85 1.98 8.48 -4.13
C ILE A 85 2.05 9.99 -3.88
N ARG A 86 1.79 10.79 -4.92
CA ARG A 86 1.70 12.24 -4.83
C ARG A 86 0.31 12.70 -5.22
N ILE A 87 -0.32 13.46 -4.33
CA ILE A 87 -1.63 14.06 -4.56
C ILE A 87 -1.41 15.56 -4.71
N ILE A 88 -1.72 16.09 -5.89
CA ILE A 88 -1.51 17.49 -6.24
C ILE A 88 -2.86 18.11 -6.56
N THR A 89 -3.23 19.15 -5.82
CA THR A 89 -4.45 19.93 -6.02
C THR A 89 -4.10 21.19 -6.80
N TYR A 90 -4.80 21.44 -7.89
CA TYR A 90 -4.64 22.64 -8.72
C TYR A 90 -5.84 23.58 -8.52
N ARG A 91 -5.65 24.89 -8.74
CA ARG A 91 -6.72 25.90 -8.58
C ARG A 91 -7.83 25.73 -9.62
N ASP A 92 -7.44 25.33 -10.82
CA ASP A 92 -8.30 25.14 -11.96
C ASP A 92 -7.78 23.92 -12.76
N THR A 93 -8.41 23.64 -13.89
CA THR A 93 -7.99 22.64 -14.89
C THR A 93 -6.55 22.85 -15.40
N GLY A 94 -5.99 24.04 -15.22
CA GLY A 94 -4.60 24.36 -15.53
C GLY A 94 -3.62 23.90 -14.45
N LYS A 95 -2.52 23.24 -14.86
CA LYS A 95 -1.40 22.85 -13.99
C LYS A 95 -0.46 24.03 -13.61
N PHE A 96 -0.87 25.27 -13.86
CA PHE A 96 -0.03 26.45 -13.70
C PHE A 96 0.09 26.90 -12.24
N GLU A 97 -0.90 26.58 -11.40
CA GLU A 97 -0.90 26.96 -9.99
C GLU A 97 -1.26 25.76 -9.10
N THR A 98 -0.24 25.20 -8.46
CA THR A 98 -0.40 24.17 -7.43
C THR A 98 -0.89 24.82 -6.14
N LEU A 99 -2.07 24.41 -5.68
CA LEU A 99 -2.61 24.84 -4.38
C LEU A 99 -2.02 24.05 -3.22
N LYS A 100 -1.93 22.72 -3.38
CA LYS A 100 -1.46 21.80 -2.36
C LYS A 100 -0.77 20.61 -3.01
N GLU A 101 0.31 20.14 -2.41
CA GLU A 101 0.95 18.88 -2.73
C GLU A 101 1.10 18.09 -1.44
N ARG A 102 0.72 16.80 -1.48
CA ARG A 102 0.94 15.86 -0.39
C ARG A 102 1.58 14.60 -0.96
N GLU A 103 2.70 14.21 -0.38
CA GLU A 103 3.27 12.89 -0.60
C GLU A 103 2.76 11.92 0.46
N LEU A 104 2.46 10.69 0.05
CA LEU A 104 2.25 9.57 0.96
C LEU A 104 3.44 8.63 0.89
N ASP A 105 4.10 8.50 2.04
CA ASP A 105 5.24 7.62 2.23
C ASP A 105 4.81 6.28 2.85
N LYS A 106 3.81 5.63 2.25
CA LYS A 106 3.32 4.30 2.62
C LYS A 106 3.13 3.47 1.36
N GLY A 107 3.14 2.16 1.51
CA GLY A 107 2.71 1.23 0.47
C GLY A 107 1.28 1.54 0.01
N TYR A 108 0.97 1.26 -1.24
CA TYR A 108 -0.27 1.68 -1.90
C TYR A 108 -1.50 1.04 -1.27
N ALA A 109 -1.41 -0.25 -0.92
CA ALA A 109 -2.50 -0.98 -0.28
C ALA A 109 -2.64 -0.55 1.19
N ALA A 110 -1.52 -0.42 1.91
CA ALA A 110 -1.51 0.06 3.29
C ALA A 110 -2.05 1.50 3.43
N GLY A 111 -1.78 2.35 2.44
CA GLY A 111 -2.19 3.76 2.41
C GLY A 111 -3.52 4.03 1.72
N PHE A 112 -4.18 3.03 1.13
CA PHE A 112 -5.32 3.25 0.24
C PHE A 112 -6.46 4.02 0.91
N ILE A 113 -6.87 3.59 2.10
CA ILE A 113 -7.95 4.23 2.86
C ILE A 113 -7.59 5.68 3.24
N ASP A 114 -6.34 5.91 3.66
CA ASP A 114 -5.85 7.26 4.00
C ASP A 114 -5.93 8.21 2.79
N ILE A 115 -5.66 7.69 1.58
CA ILE A 115 -5.75 8.45 0.33
C ILE A 115 -7.19 8.79 0.00
N ILE A 116 -8.10 7.82 0.04
CA ILE A 116 -9.52 8.05 -0.29
C ILE A 116 -10.13 9.07 0.68
N ASN A 117 -9.85 8.95 1.97
CA ASN A 117 -10.30 9.92 2.96
C ASN A 117 -9.75 11.32 2.69
N TYR A 118 -8.44 11.42 2.42
CA TYR A 118 -7.82 12.71 2.11
C TYR A 118 -8.40 13.36 0.86
N VAL A 119 -8.63 12.60 -0.22
CA VAL A 119 -9.24 13.13 -1.44
C VAL A 119 -10.69 13.55 -1.19
N SER A 120 -11.45 12.74 -0.46
CA SER A 120 -12.86 13.02 -0.14
C SER A 120 -13.02 14.31 0.67
N ASP A 121 -12.10 14.57 1.62
CA ASP A 121 -12.09 15.80 2.43
C ASP A 121 -11.80 17.07 1.60
N GLN A 122 -11.21 16.94 0.41
CA GLN A 122 -10.95 18.07 -0.49
C GLN A 122 -12.11 18.40 -1.42
N LEU A 123 -13.07 17.49 -1.58
CA LEU A 123 -14.21 17.72 -2.46
C LEU A 123 -15.20 18.67 -1.78
N PRO A 124 -15.72 19.69 -2.50
CA PRO A 124 -16.76 20.56 -1.95
C PRO A 124 -17.98 19.72 -1.59
N ARG A 125 -18.41 19.80 -0.32
CA ARG A 125 -19.68 19.24 0.15
C ARG A 125 -20.83 20.04 -0.48
N ASN A 126 -21.25 19.71 -1.69
CA ASN A 126 -22.48 20.26 -2.22
C ASN A 126 -23.66 19.70 -1.41
N GLU A 127 -24.29 20.54 -0.59
CA GLU A 127 -25.57 20.27 0.09
C GLU A 127 -26.76 20.07 -0.88
N GLN A 128 -26.52 20.01 -2.18
CA GLN A 128 -27.53 19.71 -3.21
C GLN A 128 -27.11 18.55 -4.11
N ILE A 129 -26.83 17.39 -3.51
CA ILE A 129 -27.17 16.11 -4.16
C ILE A 129 -27.94 15.31 -3.13
N GLY A 130 -29.26 15.51 -3.12
CA GLY A 130 -30.16 14.57 -2.48
C GLY A 130 -29.90 13.17 -3.05
N ARG A 131 -29.54 12.24 -2.15
CA ARG A 131 -29.11 10.84 -2.36
C ARG A 131 -27.59 10.63 -2.28
N ALA A 132 -27.12 10.61 -1.04
CA ALA A 132 -26.17 9.63 -0.51
C ALA A 132 -25.08 9.12 -1.48
N ALA A 133 -24.03 9.92 -1.67
CA ALA A 133 -22.71 9.36 -1.92
C ALA A 133 -21.99 9.20 -0.57
N ARG A 134 -22.52 8.33 0.30
CA ARG A 134 -21.62 7.61 1.19
C ARG A 134 -20.80 6.77 0.23
N ILE A 135 -19.55 7.16 0.01
CA ILE A 135 -18.58 6.23 -0.52
C ILE A 135 -18.39 5.22 0.62
N ASP A 136 -19.29 4.24 0.68
CA ASP A 136 -19.03 3.00 1.37
C ASP A 136 -17.83 2.41 0.64
N VAL A 137 -16.63 2.76 1.10
CA VAL A 137 -15.40 2.08 0.73
C VAL A 137 -15.50 0.71 1.40
N SER A 138 -16.39 -0.14 0.88
CA SER A 138 -16.26 -1.56 1.09
C SER A 138 -14.86 -1.90 0.63
N ILE A 139 -14.07 -2.46 1.54
CA ILE A 139 -12.66 -2.84 1.31
C ILE A 139 -12.55 -3.86 0.14
N TYR A 140 -13.68 -4.38 -0.32
CA TYR A 140 -13.84 -5.17 -1.53
C TYR A 140 -14.64 -4.40 -2.60
N PRO A 141 -14.24 -4.44 -3.89
CA PRO A 141 -15.20 -4.27 -4.94
C PRO A 141 -16.20 -5.43 -4.86
N GLU A 142 -17.42 -5.18 -4.36
CA GLU A 142 -18.56 -6.02 -4.71
C GLU A 142 -18.77 -5.87 -6.21
N LEU A 143 -18.07 -6.69 -6.99
CA LEU A 143 -18.32 -7.10 -8.38
C LEU A 143 -17.03 -7.75 -8.93
N SER A 144 -16.74 -8.96 -8.49
CA SER A 144 -15.90 -9.92 -9.23
C SER A 144 -16.73 -11.16 -9.52
N LEU A 145 -17.82 -10.97 -10.26
CA LEU A 145 -18.50 -12.05 -10.97
C LEU A 145 -18.67 -11.60 -12.42
N ARG A 146 -18.08 -12.42 -13.32
CA ARG A 146 -18.06 -12.38 -14.79
C ARG A 146 -17.06 -11.42 -15.45
N ASN A 147 -16.00 -11.99 -16.05
CA ASN A 147 -16.07 -12.59 -17.39
C ASN A 147 -15.02 -13.68 -17.55
#